data_AF-A0A432K4Q7-F1
#
_entry.id   AF-A0A432K4Q7-F1
#
_cell.length_a   1.000
_cell.length_b   1.000
_cell.length_c   1.000
_cell.angle_alpha   90.00
_cell.angle_beta   90.00
_cell.angle_gamma   90.00
#
_symmetry.space_group_name_H-M   'P 1'
#
loop_
_entity.id
_entity.type
_entity.pdbx_description
1 polymer ?
#
loop_
_entity_poly.entity_id
_entity_poly.type
_entity_poly.pdbx_seq_one_letter_code
_entity_poly.pdbx_strand_id
1 'polypeptide(L)'
;MKNKSKILSITNSNSVREISSDGVGKIIDESIRDLSISANGTIWAIILDQDADEKNSGGGPVRYKEPSSKKWNSIESGGAIKIDGGPQGSQAYIINNRGEVWLLEIDKKPVKLSGEGFAKEISAGADGTVWIISQEGIHGGGSIQYLMKDHWVKVPSEMGGVKITGTPDGKALIINTDGMIAQLEKDGKHEQLTGHDFAKEISVAPDGATWIVTNEPHEDGGNKVSFQTKPGMAWQDVDGGATILDAGFA
;
A
#
# COMPACT_ATOMS: atom_id res chain seq x y z
N MET A 1 -16.22 -0.01 -22.31
CA MET A 1 -16.43 -0.76 -21.05
C MET A 1 -15.67 -0.01 -19.96
N LYS A 2 -16.30 0.35 -18.84
CA LYS A 2 -15.57 0.97 -17.72
C LYS A 2 -14.68 -0.10 -17.10
N ASN A 3 -13.38 0.17 -16.96
CA ASN A 3 -12.48 -0.69 -16.21
C ASN A 3 -13.02 -0.81 -14.78
N LYS A 4 -13.23 -2.04 -14.30
CA LYS A 4 -13.58 -2.30 -12.90
C LYS A 4 -12.28 -2.33 -12.10
N SER A 5 -12.30 -1.82 -10.87
CA SER A 5 -11.20 -1.96 -9.93
C SER A 5 -10.88 -3.42 -9.65
N LYS A 6 -9.58 -3.71 -9.54
CA LYS A 6 -9.04 -5.01 -9.17
C LYS A 6 -8.14 -4.83 -7.96
N ILE A 7 -8.02 -5.88 -7.16
CA ILE A 7 -7.01 -5.91 -6.11
C ILE A 7 -5.97 -6.98 -6.42
N LEU A 8 -4.76 -6.71 -5.99
CA LEU A 8 -3.75 -7.73 -5.78
C LEU A 8 -3.67 -7.98 -4.28
N SER A 9 -3.68 -9.24 -3.89
CA SER A 9 -3.49 -9.64 -2.50
C SER A 9 -2.32 -10.61 -2.36
N ILE A 10 -1.67 -10.56 -1.20
CA ILE A 10 -0.70 -11.57 -0.76
C ILE A 10 -1.40 -12.44 0.27
N THR A 11 -1.31 -13.75 0.12
CA THR A 11 -1.83 -14.73 1.08
C THR A 11 -0.77 -15.09 2.13
N ASN A 12 -1.15 -15.86 3.15
CA ASN A 12 -0.21 -16.44 4.14
C ASN A 12 0.93 -17.27 3.52
N SER A 13 0.77 -17.79 2.30
CA SER A 13 1.80 -18.55 1.57
C SER A 13 2.74 -17.67 0.75
N ASN A 14 2.68 -16.33 0.91
CA ASN A 14 3.38 -15.34 0.07
C ASN A 14 3.08 -15.49 -1.43
N SER A 15 1.88 -16.00 -1.75
CA SER A 15 1.38 -16.11 -3.12
C SER A 15 0.56 -14.88 -3.46
N VAL A 16 0.80 -14.29 -4.63
CA VAL A 16 0.01 -13.14 -5.10
C VAL A 16 -1.23 -13.63 -5.82
N ARG A 17 -2.41 -13.19 -5.39
CA ARG A 17 -3.69 -13.43 -6.07
C ARG A 17 -4.23 -12.11 -6.60
N GLU A 18 -4.71 -12.11 -7.84
CA GLU A 18 -5.69 -11.11 -8.24
C GLU A 18 -7.01 -11.48 -7.55
N ILE A 19 -7.72 -10.52 -6.95
CA ILE A 19 -9.10 -10.74 -6.51
C ILE A 19 -9.92 -9.67 -7.20
N SER A 20 -10.89 -10.12 -8.01
CA SER A 20 -11.92 -9.27 -8.58
C SER A 20 -13.16 -9.32 -7.68
N SER A 21 -14.05 -8.33 -7.82
CA SER A 21 -15.29 -8.22 -7.03
C SER A 21 -16.25 -9.42 -7.16
N ASP A 22 -16.01 -10.32 -8.11
CA ASP A 22 -16.76 -11.56 -8.37
C ASP A 22 -16.05 -12.84 -7.86
N GLY A 23 -14.88 -12.72 -7.23
CA GLY A 23 -14.17 -13.81 -6.59
C GLY A 23 -13.19 -14.58 -7.49
N VAL A 24 -12.07 -15.00 -6.88
CA VAL A 24 -10.95 -15.83 -7.38
C VAL A 24 -10.22 -15.32 -8.63
N GLY A 25 -9.01 -14.79 -8.44
CA GLY A 25 -8.04 -14.58 -9.52
C GLY A 25 -6.80 -15.45 -9.42
N LYS A 26 -5.99 -15.35 -10.47
CA LYS A 26 -4.86 -16.24 -10.79
C LYS A 26 -3.66 -15.95 -9.87
N ILE A 27 -2.90 -16.99 -9.51
CA ILE A 27 -1.59 -16.82 -8.86
C ILE A 27 -0.64 -16.12 -9.84
N ILE A 28 -0.12 -14.94 -9.46
CA ILE A 28 0.74 -14.12 -10.32
C ILE A 28 2.21 -14.42 -10.08
N ASP A 29 2.61 -14.72 -8.86
CA ASP A 29 3.99 -15.05 -8.49
C ASP A 29 4.08 -15.71 -7.10
N GLU A 30 5.24 -16.30 -6.81
CA GLU A 30 5.63 -16.83 -5.51
C GLU A 30 6.80 -16.01 -4.95
N SER A 31 6.85 -15.83 -3.63
CA SER A 31 7.93 -15.12 -2.90
C SER A 31 7.91 -13.60 -3.04
N ILE A 32 6.74 -12.95 -2.86
CA ILE A 32 6.62 -11.49 -2.76
C ILE A 32 6.43 -11.08 -1.30
N ARG A 33 7.19 -10.07 -0.86
CA ARG A 33 7.14 -9.51 0.50
C ARG A 33 6.09 -8.41 0.61
N ASP A 34 6.01 -7.57 -0.41
CA ASP A 34 5.09 -6.46 -0.50
C ASP A 34 4.83 -6.13 -1.98
N LEU A 35 3.68 -5.55 -2.28
CA LEU A 35 3.30 -5.22 -3.66
C LEU A 35 2.43 -3.97 -3.72
N SER A 36 2.36 -3.40 -4.91
CA SER A 36 1.41 -2.35 -5.25
C SER A 36 1.00 -2.46 -6.71
N ILE A 37 -0.21 -2.00 -7.02
CA ILE A 37 -0.74 -1.85 -8.37
C ILE A 37 -1.10 -0.38 -8.63
N SER A 38 -0.33 0.25 -9.51
CA SER A 38 -0.57 1.63 -9.93
C SER A 38 -1.89 1.78 -10.68
N ALA A 39 -2.43 3.01 -10.75
CA ALA A 39 -3.69 3.30 -11.44
C ALA A 39 -3.66 2.96 -12.94
N ASN A 40 -2.49 2.91 -13.58
CA ASN A 40 -2.35 2.46 -14.98
C ASN A 40 -2.26 0.93 -15.13
N GLY A 41 -2.19 0.17 -14.02
CA GLY A 41 -2.01 -1.27 -13.94
C GLY A 41 -0.57 -1.78 -13.90
N THR A 42 0.43 -0.90 -13.80
CA THR A 42 1.80 -1.34 -13.51
C THR A 42 1.83 -1.95 -12.11
N ILE A 43 2.37 -3.16 -11.99
CA ILE A 43 2.57 -3.83 -10.72
C ILE A 43 4.00 -3.60 -10.26
N TRP A 44 4.17 -3.18 -9.02
CA TRP A 44 5.45 -3.08 -8.33
C TRP A 44 5.50 -4.13 -7.22
N ALA A 45 6.65 -4.76 -7.02
CA ALA A 45 6.81 -5.82 -6.03
C ALA A 45 8.20 -5.80 -5.39
N ILE A 46 8.22 -6.11 -4.10
CA ILE A 46 9.42 -6.45 -3.35
C ILE A 46 9.51 -7.97 -3.31
N ILE A 47 10.60 -8.53 -3.83
CA ILE A 47 10.79 -9.98 -3.84
C ILE A 47 11.39 -10.42 -2.49
N LEU A 48 10.90 -11.53 -1.95
CA LEU A 48 11.53 -12.25 -0.85
C LEU A 48 12.80 -12.91 -1.41
N ASP A 49 13.94 -12.33 -1.09
CA ASP A 49 15.23 -12.92 -1.40
C ASP A 49 15.66 -13.81 -0.23
N GLN A 50 15.75 -15.13 -0.44
CA GLN A 50 16.30 -16.05 0.56
C GLN A 50 17.83 -15.96 0.64
N ASP A 51 18.48 -15.36 -0.37
CA ASP A 51 19.93 -15.30 -0.54
C ASP A 51 20.43 -13.84 -0.54
N ALA A 52 19.74 -12.92 0.17
CA ALA A 52 20.02 -11.49 0.15
C ALA A 52 21.53 -11.18 0.27
N ASP A 53 22.19 -10.98 -0.88
CA ASP A 53 23.57 -10.57 -0.98
C ASP A 53 23.76 -9.25 -0.22
N GLU A 54 24.96 -9.00 0.31
CA GLU A 54 25.32 -7.74 1.01
C GLU A 54 24.97 -6.45 0.21
N LYS A 55 24.76 -6.57 -1.11
CA LYS A 55 24.27 -5.49 -1.99
C LYS A 55 22.84 -5.03 -1.70
N ASN A 56 22.02 -5.85 -1.05
CA ASN A 56 20.63 -5.59 -0.67
C ASN A 56 20.51 -5.19 0.82
N SER A 57 21.52 -4.50 1.35
CA SER A 57 21.56 -4.06 2.75
C SER A 57 20.36 -3.19 3.20
N GLY A 58 19.52 -2.71 2.27
CA GLY A 58 18.28 -1.99 2.50
C GLY A 58 16.99 -2.84 2.55
N GLY A 59 17.00 -4.13 2.22
CA GLY A 59 15.79 -4.97 2.11
C GLY A 59 15.73 -5.81 0.83
N GLY A 60 14.55 -6.30 0.45
CA GLY A 60 14.39 -7.14 -0.74
C GLY A 60 14.51 -6.35 -2.05
N PRO A 61 14.91 -6.99 -3.17
CA PRO A 61 15.02 -6.32 -4.46
C PRO A 61 13.64 -5.96 -5.01
N VAL A 62 13.58 -4.81 -5.70
CA VAL A 62 12.36 -4.30 -6.32
C VAL A 62 12.27 -4.72 -7.79
N ARG A 63 11.09 -5.16 -8.20
CA ARG A 63 10.73 -5.45 -9.60
C ARG A 63 9.44 -4.74 -9.98
N TYR A 64 9.24 -4.53 -11.28
CA TYR A 64 7.99 -4.02 -11.83
C TYR A 64 7.54 -4.80 -13.07
N LYS A 65 6.24 -4.76 -13.35
CA LYS A 65 5.62 -5.41 -14.50
C LYS A 65 4.55 -4.49 -15.08
N GLU A 66 4.75 -4.09 -16.33
CA GLU A 66 3.78 -3.27 -17.06
C GLU A 66 2.50 -4.06 -17.38
N PRO A 67 1.33 -3.40 -17.52
CA PRO A 67 0.02 -4.07 -17.64
C PRO A 67 -0.05 -5.14 -18.73
N SER A 68 0.54 -4.87 -19.90
CA SER A 68 0.54 -5.79 -21.04
C SER A 68 1.74 -6.74 -21.06
N SER A 69 2.70 -6.58 -20.15
CA SER A 69 3.91 -7.40 -20.10
C SER A 69 3.64 -8.71 -19.35
N LYS A 70 4.23 -9.80 -19.85
CA LYS A 70 4.32 -11.07 -19.09
C LYS A 70 5.61 -11.17 -18.27
N LYS A 71 6.53 -10.22 -18.42
CA LYS A 71 7.87 -10.26 -17.82
C LYS A 71 8.00 -9.23 -16.72
N TRP A 72 8.64 -9.64 -15.63
CA TRP A 72 9.14 -8.73 -14.59
C TRP A 72 10.45 -8.10 -15.04
N ASN A 73 10.59 -6.80 -14.78
CA ASN A 73 11.80 -6.03 -14.97
C ASN A 73 12.41 -5.73 -13.60
N SER A 74 13.75 -5.76 -13.51
CA SER A 74 14.47 -5.36 -12.30
C SER A 74 14.81 -3.87 -12.37
N ILE A 75 14.88 -3.22 -11.20
CA ILE A 75 15.29 -1.83 -11.06
C ILE A 75 16.30 -1.69 -9.92
N GLU A 76 17.27 -0.78 -10.08
CA GLU A 76 18.18 -0.43 -8.99
C GLU A 76 17.38 0.24 -7.87
N SER A 77 17.46 -0.31 -6.65
CA SER A 77 16.69 0.19 -5.49
C SER A 77 17.48 0.24 -4.19
N GLY A 78 18.57 -0.51 -4.07
CA GLY A 78 19.31 -0.67 -2.81
C GLY A 78 18.57 -1.51 -1.74
N GLY A 79 17.40 -2.08 -2.10
CA GLY A 79 16.57 -2.90 -1.23
C GLY A 79 15.41 -2.12 -0.59
N ALA A 80 14.26 -2.79 -0.45
CA ALA A 80 13.05 -2.22 0.12
C ALA A 80 12.36 -3.19 1.09
N ILE A 81 11.54 -2.65 1.99
CA ILE A 81 10.63 -3.41 2.87
C ILE A 81 9.17 -2.99 2.72
N LYS A 82 8.91 -1.80 2.14
CA LYS A 82 7.58 -1.30 1.76
C LYS A 82 7.61 -0.64 0.40
N ILE A 83 6.53 -0.74 -0.37
CA ILE A 83 6.41 -0.15 -1.69
C ILE A 83 4.99 0.34 -1.98
N ASP A 84 4.87 1.50 -2.63
CA ASP A 84 3.63 1.88 -3.32
C ASP A 84 3.93 2.56 -4.67
N GLY A 85 3.18 2.19 -5.70
CA GLY A 85 3.33 2.65 -7.06
C GLY A 85 2.69 4.02 -7.28
N GLY A 86 3.40 4.93 -7.92
CA GLY A 86 2.83 6.22 -8.31
C GLY A 86 1.72 6.08 -9.35
N PRO A 87 0.81 7.07 -9.48
CA PRO A 87 -0.41 6.93 -10.29
C PRO A 87 -0.16 6.67 -11.78
N GLN A 88 0.99 7.10 -12.32
CA GLN A 88 1.36 6.88 -13.72
C GLN A 88 2.07 5.55 -13.98
N GLY A 89 2.37 4.77 -12.93
CA GLY A 89 3.04 3.48 -13.00
C GLY A 89 4.51 3.48 -13.40
N SER A 90 5.07 4.61 -13.86
CA SER A 90 6.51 4.75 -14.15
C SER A 90 7.36 5.04 -12.92
N GLN A 91 6.73 5.19 -11.76
CA GLN A 91 7.36 5.56 -10.49
C GLN A 91 6.85 4.67 -9.37
N ALA A 92 7.68 4.44 -8.35
CA ALA A 92 7.26 3.88 -7.08
C ALA A 92 8.00 4.55 -5.93
N TYR A 93 7.36 4.60 -4.78
CA TYR A 93 7.93 5.06 -3.54
C TYR A 93 8.19 3.86 -2.65
N ILE A 94 9.40 3.77 -2.11
CA ILE A 94 9.80 2.66 -1.25
C ILE A 94 10.27 3.14 0.11
N ILE A 95 10.14 2.27 1.11
CA ILE A 95 10.85 2.39 2.38
C ILE A 95 11.83 1.24 2.48
N ASN A 96 13.07 1.51 2.88
CA ASN A 96 14.07 0.49 3.14
C ASN A 96 14.14 0.13 4.65
N ASN A 97 14.96 -0.86 5.03
CA ASN A 97 15.07 -1.35 6.41
C ASN A 97 15.62 -0.31 7.41
N ARG A 98 16.25 0.76 6.95
CA ARG A 98 16.67 1.91 7.76
C ARG A 98 15.53 2.91 7.96
N GLY A 99 14.37 2.69 7.36
CA GLY A 99 13.25 3.63 7.40
C GLY A 99 13.41 4.85 6.49
N GLU A 100 14.35 4.81 5.54
CA GLU A 100 14.54 5.87 4.55
C GLU A 100 13.50 5.74 3.43
N VAL A 101 12.96 6.87 2.96
CA VAL A 101 12.03 6.92 1.83
C VAL A 101 12.81 7.23 0.56
N TRP A 102 12.55 6.48 -0.50
CA TRP A 102 13.17 6.68 -1.82
C TRP A 102 12.12 6.68 -2.92
N LEU A 103 12.35 7.52 -3.93
CA LEU A 103 11.65 7.49 -5.21
C LEU A 103 12.46 6.65 -6.20
N LEU A 104 11.80 5.67 -6.78
CA LEU A 104 12.26 4.90 -7.92
C LEU A 104 11.51 5.40 -9.16
N GLU A 105 12.23 5.68 -10.23
CA GLU A 105 11.62 5.92 -11.54
C GLU A 105 12.30 5.03 -12.57
N ILE A 106 11.51 4.46 -13.48
CA ILE A 106 12.04 3.63 -14.57
C ILE A 106 13.09 4.45 -15.35
N ASP A 107 14.23 3.81 -15.65
CA ASP A 107 15.37 4.37 -16.36
C ASP A 107 16.05 5.59 -15.71
N LYS A 108 15.79 5.86 -14.42
CA LYS A 108 16.49 6.90 -13.65
C LYS A 108 17.19 6.32 -12.42
N LYS A 109 18.12 7.11 -11.88
CA LYS A 109 18.75 6.78 -10.60
C LYS A 109 17.77 6.99 -9.44
N PRO A 110 17.81 6.13 -8.40
CA PRO A 110 17.02 6.33 -7.20
C PRO A 110 17.29 7.68 -6.54
N VAL A 111 16.23 8.31 -6.05
CA VAL A 111 16.30 9.60 -5.34
C VAL A 111 15.87 9.41 -3.90
N LYS A 112 16.78 9.73 -2.95
CA LYS A 112 16.48 9.70 -1.52
C LYS A 112 15.60 10.89 -1.15
N LEU A 113 14.46 10.63 -0.52
CA LEU A 113 13.45 11.62 -0.13
C LEU A 113 13.43 11.92 1.38
N SER A 114 14.12 11.12 2.21
CA SER A 114 14.18 11.33 3.65
C SER A 114 15.45 10.75 4.29
N GLY A 115 15.71 11.10 5.56
CA GLY A 115 16.79 10.53 6.36
C GLY A 115 16.47 9.14 6.93
N GLU A 116 17.41 8.58 7.69
CA GLU A 116 17.20 7.32 8.43
C GLU A 116 16.15 7.49 9.53
N GLY A 117 15.47 6.40 9.89
CA GLY A 117 14.46 6.38 10.95
C GLY A 117 13.20 7.18 10.62
N PHE A 118 12.88 7.39 9.35
CA PHE A 118 11.85 8.35 8.95
C PHE A 118 10.44 7.74 8.88
N ALA A 119 10.24 6.67 8.09
CA ALA A 119 8.92 6.10 7.82
C ALA A 119 8.80 4.61 8.17
N LYS A 120 7.55 4.15 8.34
CA LYS A 120 7.14 2.74 8.56
C LYS A 120 6.19 2.21 7.50
N GLU A 121 5.32 3.08 6.98
CA GLU A 121 4.39 2.77 5.89
C GLU A 121 4.37 3.94 4.91
N ILE A 122 4.03 3.64 3.65
CA ILE A 122 3.96 4.60 2.56
C ILE A 122 2.77 4.27 1.66
N SER A 123 2.13 5.31 1.12
CA SER A 123 1.17 5.14 0.04
C SER A 123 1.13 6.34 -0.90
N ALA A 124 0.90 6.11 -2.19
CA ALA A 124 0.65 7.12 -3.21
C ALA A 124 -0.80 7.02 -3.69
N GLY A 125 -1.59 8.06 -3.40
CA GLY A 125 -2.97 8.14 -3.89
C GLY A 125 -3.03 8.32 -5.41
N ALA A 126 -4.17 8.00 -6.00
CA ALA A 126 -4.39 8.18 -7.44
C ALA A 126 -4.26 9.66 -7.90
N ASP A 127 -4.41 10.62 -6.99
CA ASP A 127 -4.17 12.05 -7.26
C ASP A 127 -2.67 12.43 -7.29
N GLY A 128 -1.80 11.53 -6.85
CA GLY A 128 -0.35 11.73 -6.75
C GLY A 128 0.13 12.23 -5.40
N THR A 129 -0.76 12.52 -4.43
CA THR A 129 -0.32 12.78 -3.05
C THR A 129 0.30 11.53 -2.45
N VAL A 130 1.54 11.65 -1.99
CA VAL A 130 2.25 10.59 -1.27
C VAL A 130 2.11 10.84 0.22
N TRP A 131 1.73 9.80 0.94
CA TRP A 131 1.52 9.78 2.37
C TRP A 131 2.47 8.79 3.03
N ILE A 132 2.85 9.07 4.27
CA ILE A 132 3.59 8.13 5.12
C ILE A 132 3.02 8.09 6.52
N ILE A 133 3.33 6.98 7.20
CA ILE A 133 3.35 6.91 8.65
C ILE A 133 4.81 6.99 9.10
N SER A 134 5.14 7.97 9.94
CA SER A 134 6.50 8.16 10.45
C SER A 134 6.88 7.14 11.52
N GLN A 135 8.18 7.01 11.81
CA GLN A 135 8.62 6.25 12.98
C GLN A 135 8.36 6.99 14.30
N GLU A 136 8.25 8.32 14.26
CA GLU A 136 7.82 9.15 15.40
C GLU A 136 6.41 8.73 15.83
N GLY A 137 6.31 8.22 17.06
CA GLY A 137 5.05 7.71 17.63
C GLY A 137 4.18 8.84 18.19
N ILE A 138 2.88 8.71 17.99
CA ILE A 138 1.82 9.50 18.64
C ILE A 138 0.72 8.53 19.10
N HIS A 139 -0.36 9.05 19.69
CA HIS A 139 -1.48 8.20 20.09
C HIS A 139 -2.08 7.47 18.87
N GLY A 140 -2.26 6.15 18.97
CA GLY A 140 -2.81 5.34 17.88
C GLY A 140 -1.81 4.89 16.80
N GLY A 141 -0.51 5.26 16.86
CA GLY A 141 0.49 4.76 15.91
C GLY A 141 1.63 5.74 15.64
N GLY A 142 2.12 5.80 14.40
CA GLY A 142 3.06 6.82 13.95
C GLY A 142 2.36 8.08 13.45
N SER A 143 3.03 9.23 13.48
CA SER A 143 2.49 10.47 12.94
C SER A 143 2.32 10.42 11.42
N ILE A 144 1.32 11.12 10.90
CA ILE A 144 1.02 11.13 9.46
C ILE A 144 1.70 12.32 8.80
N GLN A 145 2.35 12.07 7.66
CA GLN A 145 2.95 13.13 6.84
C GLN A 145 2.61 12.93 5.36
N TYR A 146 2.64 14.01 4.58
CA TYR A 146 2.50 13.95 3.13
C TYR A 146 3.63 14.68 2.43
N LEU A 147 3.98 14.24 1.22
CA LEU A 147 5.00 14.87 0.39
C LEU A 147 4.41 16.09 -0.30
N MET A 148 4.96 17.27 -0.01
CA MET A 148 4.62 18.52 -0.68
C MET A 148 5.81 19.01 -1.50
N LYS A 149 5.75 18.79 -2.82
CA LYS A 149 6.85 19.06 -3.76
C LYS A 149 8.12 18.26 -3.42
N ASP A 150 8.95 18.79 -2.53
CA ASP A 150 10.29 18.33 -2.19
C ASP A 150 10.51 18.12 -0.68
N HIS A 151 9.49 18.35 0.15
CA HIS A 151 9.60 18.16 1.59
C HIS A 151 8.33 17.52 2.18
N TRP A 152 8.51 16.86 3.33
CA TRP A 152 7.43 16.23 4.06
C TRP A 152 6.76 17.23 5.01
N VAL A 153 5.43 17.24 5.00
CA VAL A 153 4.62 18.07 5.89
C VAL A 153 3.86 17.16 6.85
N LYS A 154 4.09 17.36 8.15
CA LYS A 154 3.36 16.66 9.21
C LYS A 154 1.92 17.17 9.27
N VAL A 155 0.96 16.24 9.29
CA VAL A 155 -0.45 16.58 9.50
C VAL A 155 -0.63 17.00 10.97
N PRO A 156 -1.29 18.14 11.26
CA PRO A 156 -1.53 18.60 12.61
C PRO A 156 -2.71 17.83 13.25
N SER A 157 -2.54 16.53 13.47
CA SER A 157 -3.53 15.64 14.08
C SER A 157 -2.90 14.84 15.22
N GLU A 158 -3.69 14.61 16.27
CA GLU A 158 -3.32 13.74 17.39
C GLU A 158 -3.57 12.25 17.06
N MET A 159 -4.17 11.96 15.90
CA MET A 159 -4.47 10.60 15.46
C MET A 159 -3.30 10.01 14.65
N GLY A 160 -2.66 8.99 15.21
CA GLY A 160 -1.65 8.18 14.54
C GLY A 160 -2.22 7.00 13.77
N GLY A 161 -1.38 6.41 12.92
CA GLY A 161 -1.72 5.24 12.13
C GLY A 161 -0.65 4.15 12.18
N VAL A 162 -1.05 2.93 11.84
CA VAL A 162 -0.20 1.77 11.56
C VAL A 162 -0.34 1.29 10.12
N LYS A 163 -1.39 1.70 9.39
CA LYS A 163 -1.54 1.59 7.93
C LYS A 163 -2.10 2.88 7.35
N ILE A 164 -1.76 3.16 6.10
CA ILE A 164 -2.20 4.35 5.39
C ILE A 164 -2.41 4.05 3.92
N THR A 165 -3.44 4.65 3.32
CA THR A 165 -3.65 4.67 1.88
C THR A 165 -4.14 6.04 1.42
N GLY A 166 -3.62 6.51 0.29
CA GLY A 166 -4.05 7.75 -0.35
C GLY A 166 -5.38 7.56 -1.09
N THR A 167 -6.29 8.51 -0.94
CA THR A 167 -7.58 8.50 -1.63
C THR A 167 -7.53 9.34 -2.92
N PRO A 168 -8.40 9.09 -3.92
CA PRO A 168 -8.40 9.86 -5.17
C PRO A 168 -8.73 11.36 -5.03
N ASP A 169 -9.27 11.80 -3.89
CA ASP A 169 -9.56 13.21 -3.60
C ASP A 169 -8.44 13.90 -2.79
N GLY A 170 -7.30 13.23 -2.60
CA GLY A 170 -6.11 13.80 -1.95
C GLY A 170 -6.15 13.80 -0.43
N LYS A 171 -7.07 13.02 0.18
CA LYS A 171 -7.08 12.68 1.61
C LYS A 171 -6.36 11.35 1.86
N ALA A 172 -6.25 10.94 3.12
CA ALA A 172 -5.79 9.61 3.50
C ALA A 172 -6.88 8.84 4.25
N LEU A 173 -6.90 7.52 4.09
CA LEU A 173 -7.48 6.63 5.09
C LEU A 173 -6.35 5.99 5.90
N ILE A 174 -6.55 5.89 7.21
CA ILE A 174 -5.60 5.26 8.12
C ILE A 174 -6.27 4.16 8.93
N ILE A 175 -5.49 3.15 9.31
CA ILE A 175 -5.82 2.23 10.39
C ILE A 175 -4.94 2.57 11.58
N ASN A 176 -5.49 2.70 12.79
CA ASN A 176 -4.71 2.93 14.01
C ASN A 176 -4.39 1.60 14.74
N THR A 177 -3.69 1.66 15.88
CA THR A 177 -3.34 0.48 16.69
C THR A 177 -4.53 -0.33 17.20
N ASP A 178 -5.72 0.27 17.28
CA ASP A 178 -6.94 -0.39 17.71
C ASP A 178 -7.72 -1.01 16.54
N GLY A 179 -7.14 -1.04 15.33
CA GLY A 179 -7.79 -1.59 14.14
C GLY A 179 -8.94 -0.74 13.59
N MET A 180 -9.08 0.52 14.04
CA MET A 180 -10.12 1.46 13.60
C MET A 180 -9.70 2.16 12.31
N ILE A 181 -10.63 2.34 11.37
CA ILE A 181 -10.42 3.14 10.15
C ILE A 181 -10.91 4.57 10.37
N ALA A 182 -10.07 5.54 10.02
CA ALA A 182 -10.44 6.95 9.95
C ALA A 182 -10.00 7.59 8.63
N GLN A 183 -10.77 8.56 8.15
CA GLN A 183 -10.37 9.46 7.08
C GLN A 183 -9.67 10.68 7.69
N LEU A 184 -8.57 11.11 7.09
CA LEU A 184 -7.74 12.22 7.55
C LEU A 184 -7.49 13.23 6.43
N GLU A 185 -7.69 14.50 6.74
CA GLU A 185 -7.37 15.64 5.87
C GLU A 185 -6.00 16.23 6.19
N LYS A 186 -5.42 16.96 5.22
CA LYS A 186 -4.10 17.61 5.38
C LYS A 186 -4.09 18.68 6.48
N ASP A 187 -5.25 19.24 6.83
CA ASP A 187 -5.41 20.22 7.92
C ASP A 187 -5.64 19.59 9.30
N GLY A 188 -5.61 18.26 9.39
CA GLY A 188 -5.76 17.50 10.64
C GLY A 188 -7.20 17.11 10.99
N LYS A 189 -8.21 17.60 10.26
CA LYS A 189 -9.59 17.11 10.45
C LYS A 189 -9.67 15.62 10.13
N HIS A 190 -10.42 14.90 10.95
CA HIS A 190 -10.62 13.47 10.79
C HIS A 190 -12.05 13.06 11.10
N GLU A 191 -12.45 11.95 10.48
CA GLU A 191 -13.73 11.28 10.70
C GLU A 191 -13.47 9.79 10.90
N GLN A 192 -13.98 9.23 12.00
CA GLN A 192 -13.97 7.80 12.25
C GLN A 192 -15.03 7.13 11.37
N LEU A 193 -14.62 6.13 10.59
CA LEU A 193 -15.52 5.43 9.67
C LEU A 193 -16.02 4.10 10.21
N THR A 194 -15.26 3.46 11.10
CA THR A 194 -15.58 2.14 11.68
C THR A 194 -15.35 2.10 13.19
N GLY A 195 -15.80 1.03 13.85
CA GLY A 195 -15.40 0.74 15.24
C GLY A 195 -13.96 0.24 15.38
N HIS A 196 -13.60 -0.15 16.60
CA HIS A 196 -12.35 -0.84 16.92
C HIS A 196 -12.33 -2.27 16.37
N ASP A 197 -11.15 -2.88 16.33
CA ASP A 197 -10.87 -4.24 15.87
C ASP A 197 -11.44 -4.55 14.48
N PHE A 198 -11.45 -3.57 13.57
CA PHE A 198 -12.10 -3.71 12.27
C PHE A 198 -11.17 -4.23 11.17
N ALA A 199 -10.01 -3.60 10.97
CA ALA A 199 -9.11 -3.91 9.85
C ALA A 199 -7.63 -4.01 10.23
N LYS A 200 -6.87 -4.73 9.39
CA LYS A 200 -5.41 -4.92 9.46
C LYS A 200 -4.66 -4.31 8.29
N GLU A 201 -5.32 -4.23 7.13
CA GLU A 201 -4.79 -3.59 5.91
C GLU A 201 -5.91 -2.83 5.21
N ILE A 202 -5.52 -1.81 4.45
CA ILE A 202 -6.45 -0.95 3.71
C ILE A 202 -5.79 -0.45 2.42
N SER A 203 -6.56 -0.43 1.33
CA SER A 203 -6.17 0.26 0.10
C SER A 203 -7.40 0.83 -0.60
N VAL A 204 -7.22 1.93 -1.34
CA VAL A 204 -8.27 2.62 -2.07
C VAL A 204 -7.93 2.65 -3.56
N ALA A 205 -8.79 2.05 -4.37
CA ALA A 205 -8.64 2.06 -5.81
C ALA A 205 -8.91 3.47 -6.40
N PRO A 206 -8.45 3.77 -7.62
CA PRO A 206 -8.65 5.09 -8.23
C PRO A 206 -10.11 5.48 -8.46
N ASP A 207 -11.05 4.53 -8.48
CA ASP A 207 -12.50 4.80 -8.54
C ASP A 207 -13.15 5.09 -7.17
N GLY A 208 -12.36 5.03 -6.09
CA GLY A 208 -12.79 5.26 -4.72
C GLY A 208 -13.28 4.00 -3.98
N ALA A 209 -13.25 2.82 -4.62
CA ALA A 209 -13.55 1.58 -3.92
C ALA A 209 -12.50 1.32 -2.83
N THR A 210 -12.96 1.09 -1.60
CA THR A 210 -12.08 0.80 -0.45
C THR A 210 -12.08 -0.69 -0.18
N TRP A 211 -10.90 -1.27 -0.06
CA TRP A 211 -10.67 -2.67 0.24
C TRP A 211 -9.92 -2.82 1.55
N ILE A 212 -10.28 -3.83 2.33
CA ILE A 212 -9.64 -4.12 3.61
C ILE A 212 -9.36 -5.60 3.77
N VAL A 213 -8.31 -5.87 4.54
CA VAL A 213 -8.17 -7.14 5.25
C VAL A 213 -8.72 -6.92 6.66
N THR A 214 -9.74 -7.68 7.07
CA THR A 214 -10.38 -7.52 8.37
C THR A 214 -9.55 -8.14 9.50
N ASN A 215 -10.01 -8.03 10.76
CA ASN A 215 -9.41 -8.78 11.87
C ASN A 215 -9.93 -10.23 11.99
N GLU A 216 -10.93 -10.63 11.19
CA GLU A 216 -11.51 -11.96 11.23
C GLU A 216 -10.65 -12.96 10.42
N PRO A 217 -10.20 -14.08 11.02
CA PRO A 217 -9.44 -15.09 10.27
C PRO A 217 -10.27 -15.72 9.14
N HIS A 218 -9.59 -16.08 8.05
CA HIS A 218 -10.18 -16.88 6.96
C HIS A 218 -9.70 -18.34 7.08
N GLU A 219 -10.56 -19.30 6.73
CA GLU A 219 -10.29 -20.74 6.89
C GLU A 219 -9.11 -21.23 6.03
N ASP A 220 -8.95 -20.68 4.82
CA ASP A 220 -7.81 -20.95 3.93
C ASP A 220 -6.50 -20.23 4.32
N GLY A 221 -6.48 -19.56 5.49
CA GLY A 221 -5.37 -18.75 5.97
C GLY A 221 -5.53 -17.26 5.64
N GLY A 222 -4.79 -16.42 6.38
CA GLY A 222 -4.92 -14.98 6.37
C GLY A 222 -6.16 -14.52 7.12
N ASN A 223 -6.65 -13.35 6.72
CA ASN A 223 -7.84 -12.72 7.26
C ASN A 223 -8.84 -12.44 6.14
N LYS A 224 -10.14 -12.37 6.45
CA LYS A 224 -11.20 -12.11 5.46
C LYS A 224 -10.95 -10.79 4.74
N VAL A 225 -11.34 -10.75 3.47
CA VAL A 225 -11.29 -9.56 2.62
C VAL A 225 -12.69 -8.99 2.47
N SER A 226 -12.84 -7.68 2.66
CA SER A 226 -14.11 -6.99 2.44
C SER A 226 -13.89 -5.71 1.65
N PHE A 227 -14.92 -5.23 0.95
CA PHE A 227 -14.86 -3.98 0.21
C PHE A 227 -16.15 -3.17 0.29
N GLN A 228 -16.03 -1.87 0.03
CA GLN A 228 -17.15 -0.97 -0.24
C GLN A 228 -16.88 -0.24 -1.56
N THR A 229 -17.92 -0.05 -2.38
CA THR A 229 -17.76 0.65 -3.68
C THR A 229 -17.60 2.17 -3.52
N LYS A 230 -18.08 2.72 -2.39
CA LYS A 230 -17.93 4.12 -1.99
C LYS A 230 -17.88 4.21 -0.47
N PRO A 231 -17.21 5.23 0.09
CA PRO A 231 -17.25 5.52 1.53
C PRO A 231 -18.70 5.59 2.06
N GLY A 232 -18.95 4.90 3.17
CA GLY A 232 -20.26 4.91 3.85
C GLY A 232 -21.26 3.88 3.33
N MET A 233 -20.90 3.06 2.35
CA MET A 233 -21.70 1.89 1.97
C MET A 233 -21.43 0.70 2.90
N ALA A 234 -22.35 -0.27 2.92
CA ALA A 234 -22.13 -1.52 3.62
C ALA A 234 -20.94 -2.28 3.00
N TRP A 235 -20.10 -2.84 3.87
CA TRP A 235 -19.01 -3.73 3.48
C TRP A 235 -19.58 -5.04 2.91
N GLN A 236 -18.94 -5.51 1.86
CA GLN A 236 -19.24 -6.78 1.19
C GLN A 236 -18.02 -7.69 1.31
N ASP A 237 -18.23 -8.87 1.88
CA ASP A 237 -17.19 -9.88 1.99
C ASP A 237 -16.90 -10.50 0.62
N VAL A 238 -15.63 -10.78 0.39
CA VAL A 238 -15.15 -11.51 -0.78
C VAL A 238 -14.53 -12.81 -0.31
N ASP A 239 -14.78 -13.87 -1.08
CA ASP A 239 -14.21 -15.18 -0.79
C ASP A 239 -12.68 -15.15 -0.87
N GLY A 240 -12.02 -15.78 0.11
CA GLY A 240 -10.57 -15.84 0.24
C GLY A 240 -10.00 -15.00 1.39
N GLY A 241 -8.78 -15.38 1.79
CA GLY A 241 -8.02 -14.70 2.83
C GLY A 241 -6.78 -13.99 2.28
N ALA A 242 -6.41 -12.88 2.92
CA ALA A 242 -5.23 -12.09 2.58
C ALA A 242 -4.49 -11.60 3.84
N THR A 243 -3.24 -11.21 3.67
CA THR A 243 -2.41 -10.54 4.68
C THR A 243 -1.97 -9.15 4.27
N ILE A 244 -1.81 -8.93 2.96
CA ILE A 244 -1.52 -7.64 2.32
C ILE A 244 -2.46 -7.52 1.13
N LEU A 245 -2.91 -6.31 0.85
CA LEU A 245 -3.60 -6.00 -0.39
C LEU A 245 -3.18 -4.64 -0.92
N ASP A 246 -3.32 -4.46 -2.22
CA ASP A 246 -3.33 -3.15 -2.83
C ASP A 246 -4.35 -3.09 -3.98
N ALA A 247 -4.99 -1.94 -4.15
CA ALA A 247 -6.14 -1.74 -5.01
C ALA A 247 -5.83 -0.76 -6.15
N GLY A 248 -6.06 -1.21 -7.38
CA GLY A 248 -5.74 -0.44 -8.59
C GLY A 248 -6.64 -0.80 -9.76
N PHE A 249 -6.22 -0.42 -10.97
CA PHE A 249 -6.82 -0.92 -12.21
C PHE A 249 -5.88 -1.95 -12.83
N ALA A 250 -6.38 -3.09 -13.30
CA ALA A 250 -5.58 -4.10 -14.02
C ALA A 250 -6.27 -4.60 -15.29
#